data_AF-A0A8T2XJF7-F1
#
_entry.id   AF-A0A8T2XJF7-F1
#
_cell.length_a   1.000
_cell.length_b   1.000
_cell.length_c   1.000
_cell.angle_alpha   90.00
_cell.angle_beta   90.00
_cell.angle_gamma   90.00
#
_symmetry.space_group_name_H-M   'P 1'
#
loop_
_entity.id
_entity.type
_entity.pdbx_description
1 polymer ?
#
loop_
_entity_poly.entity_id
_entity_poly.type
_entity_poly.pdbx_seq_one_letter_code
_entity_poly.pdbx_strand_id
1 'polypeptide(L)'
;MEKDFKVFVYPGGNPGTCYHSKNNTLESNHASEHYFFMNLRDSPFLTKNPQEAHLFFIPISCQPLSDEEPLPGYKEKVIKRYVKSLISTYPYWNRTLGADHFFVSCHNIGSTATKEIPFLLKNAIRLVCSPIYDSDYIPQKDVALPQILELSLPPDGDDMWNRNLMQLARSTVESRPLLLSQEMINPPRTKLGFWAGSPNSDVRKKLVLFQKDFQEFEFHFVEKLKRATVLHNFEKEIYRSKFYICPRGETQVGGVCLSESMAFGCVPVIVSDYYDLPFNDILDWDKFSVILKEDDVLELERILKSIPEGKYEKMHQNVLKVRKHFKWHSPPAMYDEFHLVMYELWKRRHIIRY
;
A
#
# COMPACT_ATOMS: atom_id res chain seq x y z
N MET A 1 -11.80 -18.57 8.56
CA MET A 1 -11.28 -17.18 8.61
C MET A 1 -12.41 -16.18 8.45
N GLU A 2 -13.01 -15.99 7.27
CA GLU A 2 -14.03 -14.92 7.06
C GLU A 2 -15.24 -14.99 8.00
N LYS A 3 -15.67 -16.19 8.40
CA LYS A 3 -16.79 -16.37 9.34
C LYS A 3 -16.37 -16.23 10.81
N ASP A 4 -15.11 -16.51 11.12
CA ASP A 4 -14.63 -16.73 12.48
C ASP A 4 -13.82 -15.54 13.00
N PHE A 5 -13.05 -14.88 12.13
CA PHE A 5 -12.15 -13.82 12.52
C PHE A 5 -12.94 -12.59 12.93
N LYS A 6 -12.63 -12.09 14.12
CA LYS A 6 -13.29 -10.92 14.71
C LYS A 6 -12.28 -9.91 15.19
N VAL A 7 -12.53 -8.66 14.85
CA VAL A 7 -11.75 -7.49 15.25
C VAL A 7 -12.64 -6.56 16.06
N PHE A 8 -12.16 -6.20 17.26
CA PHE A 8 -12.77 -5.15 18.05
C PHE A 8 -12.05 -3.83 17.78
N VAL A 9 -12.79 -2.76 17.52
CA VAL A 9 -12.22 -1.42 17.32
C VAL A 9 -12.35 -0.64 18.62
N TYR A 10 -11.24 -0.10 19.12
CA TYR A 10 -11.31 0.72 20.32
C TYR A 10 -12.19 1.96 20.12
N PRO A 11 -13.06 2.28 21.09
CA PRO A 11 -13.80 3.53 21.09
C PRO A 11 -12.86 4.73 21.27
N GLY A 12 -13.29 5.91 20.82
CA GLY A 12 -12.54 7.17 20.97
C GLY A 12 -11.79 7.63 19.71
N GLY A 13 -11.84 6.87 18.61
CA GLY A 13 -11.71 7.47 17.28
C GLY A 13 -13.07 8.05 16.88
N ASN A 14 -13.17 9.33 16.54
CA ASN A 14 -14.37 9.83 15.90
C ASN A 14 -14.29 9.41 14.41
N PRO A 15 -15.24 8.61 13.89
CA PRO A 15 -15.22 8.18 12.50
C PRO A 15 -15.21 9.35 11.51
N GLY A 16 -15.73 10.51 11.92
CA GLY A 16 -15.68 11.76 11.15
C GLY A 16 -14.36 12.52 11.24
N THR A 17 -13.44 12.14 12.15
CA THR A 17 -12.09 12.74 12.31
C THR A 17 -10.96 11.79 11.93
N CYS A 18 -11.26 10.58 11.43
CA CYS A 18 -10.35 9.78 10.61
C CYS A 18 -9.77 10.54 9.40
N TYR A 19 -10.31 11.74 9.15
CA TYR A 19 -10.08 12.59 8.01
C TYR A 19 -9.91 14.02 8.52
N HIS A 20 -8.68 14.45 8.83
CA HIS A 20 -8.38 15.87 8.59
C HIS A 20 -8.12 16.00 7.10
N SER A 21 -9.22 16.25 6.41
CA SER A 21 -9.23 16.64 5.02
C SER A 21 -9.50 18.14 5.02
N LYS A 22 -8.57 18.95 4.51
CA LYS A 22 -8.98 20.26 3.99
C LYS A 22 -9.98 20.00 2.85
N ASN A 23 -11.18 20.53 3.00
CA ASN A 23 -12.21 20.57 1.96
C ASN A 23 -12.67 19.21 1.39
N ASN A 24 -12.83 18.16 2.20
CA ASN A 24 -13.25 16.81 1.73
C ASN A 24 -12.31 16.14 0.68
N THR A 25 -11.14 16.72 0.38
CA THR A 25 -10.09 16.07 -0.40
C THR A 25 -9.22 15.15 0.47
N LEU A 26 -9.19 13.86 0.14
CA LEU A 26 -8.28 12.92 0.80
C LEU A 26 -6.85 13.25 0.37
N GLU A 27 -5.96 13.62 1.30
CA GLU A 27 -4.53 13.69 0.97
C GLU A 27 -4.07 12.29 0.56
N SER A 28 -3.54 12.17 -0.66
CA SER A 28 -3.37 10.89 -1.35
C SER A 28 -2.51 9.86 -0.62
N ASN A 29 -1.63 10.36 0.25
CA ASN A 29 -0.82 9.57 1.16
C ASN A 29 -1.72 8.66 2.06
N HIS A 30 -2.81 9.15 2.64
CA HIS A 30 -3.61 8.38 3.59
C HIS A 30 -4.66 7.45 2.96
N ALA A 31 -4.62 7.22 1.65
CA ALA A 31 -5.63 6.45 0.92
C ALA A 31 -5.75 5.00 1.40
N SER A 32 -4.65 4.23 1.46
CA SER A 32 -4.73 2.82 1.88
C SER A 32 -5.30 2.65 3.28
N GLU A 33 -4.92 3.55 4.18
CA GLU A 33 -5.39 3.57 5.56
C GLU A 33 -6.89 3.88 5.65
N HIS A 34 -7.36 4.85 4.86
CA HIS A 34 -8.77 5.20 4.76
C HIS A 34 -9.63 4.02 4.29
N TYR A 35 -9.25 3.41 3.17
CA TYR A 35 -9.97 2.28 2.61
C TYR A 35 -9.97 1.08 3.56
N PHE A 36 -8.85 0.79 4.21
CA PHE A 36 -8.78 -0.25 5.23
C PHE A 36 -9.81 -0.03 6.34
N PHE A 37 -9.87 1.19 6.90
CA PHE A 37 -10.80 1.50 7.98
C PHE A 37 -12.27 1.45 7.54
N MET A 38 -12.60 2.04 6.39
CA MET A 38 -13.96 1.99 5.84
C MET A 38 -14.43 0.56 5.63
N ASN A 39 -13.59 -0.26 5.00
CA ASN A 39 -13.91 -1.64 4.73
C ASN A 39 -13.98 -2.45 6.02
N LEU A 40 -13.10 -2.22 7.00
CA LEU A 40 -13.17 -2.89 8.30
C LEU A 40 -14.50 -2.58 9.01
N ARG A 41 -14.92 -1.32 9.02
CA ARG A 41 -16.17 -0.88 9.67
C ARG A 41 -17.40 -1.60 9.10
N ASP A 42 -17.45 -1.74 7.79
CA ASP A 42 -18.61 -2.27 7.08
C ASP A 42 -18.47 -3.79 6.81
N SER A 43 -17.37 -4.41 7.24
CA SER A 43 -17.08 -5.84 7.06
C SER A 43 -17.70 -6.74 8.14
N PRO A 44 -17.90 -8.04 7.85
CA PRO A 44 -18.29 -9.04 8.85
C PRO A 44 -17.21 -9.35 9.89
N PHE A 45 -15.99 -8.81 9.73
CA PHE A 45 -14.90 -8.97 10.69
C PHE A 45 -15.12 -8.11 11.94
N LEU A 46 -15.88 -7.02 11.86
CA LEU A 46 -16.11 -6.15 13.02
C LEU A 46 -16.99 -6.86 14.06
N THR A 47 -16.57 -6.80 15.33
CA THR A 47 -17.43 -7.18 16.48
C THR A 47 -17.54 -6.03 17.47
N LYS A 48 -18.72 -5.93 18.11
CA LYS A 48 -18.96 -5.05 19.26
C LYS A 48 -18.63 -5.74 20.58
N ASN A 49 -18.47 -7.06 20.58
CA ASN A 49 -18.17 -7.84 21.78
C ASN A 49 -16.65 -8.08 21.85
N PRO A 50 -15.93 -7.46 22.81
CA PRO A 50 -14.48 -7.64 22.95
C PRO A 50 -14.09 -9.08 23.33
N GLN A 51 -15.01 -9.90 23.87
CA GLN A 51 -14.72 -11.29 24.23
C GLN A 51 -14.66 -12.22 23.01
N GLU A 52 -15.31 -11.85 21.91
CA GLU A 52 -15.24 -12.58 20.64
C GLU A 52 -14.03 -12.17 19.79
N ALA A 53 -13.37 -11.07 20.15
CA ALA A 53 -12.33 -10.46 19.35
C ALA A 53 -11.02 -11.24 19.41
N HIS A 54 -10.48 -11.53 18.24
CA HIS A 54 -9.17 -12.15 18.04
C HIS A 54 -8.07 -11.10 18.02
N LEU A 55 -8.35 -9.93 17.45
CA LEU A 55 -7.44 -8.79 17.42
C LEU A 55 -8.20 -7.50 17.77
N PHE A 56 -7.45 -6.51 18.23
CA PHE A 56 -7.96 -5.22 18.67
C PHE A 56 -7.32 -4.10 17.85
N PHE A 57 -8.14 -3.37 17.11
CA PHE A 57 -7.69 -2.26 16.28
C PHE A 57 -7.61 -0.95 17.07
N ILE A 58 -6.46 -0.28 16.98
CA ILE A 58 -6.22 1.03 17.60
C ILE A 58 -6.27 2.11 16.50
N PRO A 59 -7.33 2.94 16.44
CA PRO A 59 -7.51 3.94 15.40
C PRO A 59 -6.67 5.21 15.66
N ILE A 60 -5.33 5.09 15.62
CA ILE A 60 -4.41 6.20 15.90
C ILE A 60 -4.49 7.34 14.88
N SER A 61 -4.87 7.04 13.64
CA SER A 61 -5.08 8.02 12.57
C SER A 61 -6.41 8.75 12.65
N CYS A 62 -7.34 8.27 13.49
CA CYS A 62 -8.65 8.89 13.69
C CYS A 62 -8.71 9.92 14.80
N GLN A 63 -7.55 10.42 15.22
CA GLN A 63 -7.48 11.47 16.22
C GLN A 63 -7.72 12.84 15.58
N PRO A 64 -8.46 13.74 16.23
CA PRO A 64 -8.68 15.09 15.74
C PRO A 64 -7.37 15.87 15.79
N LEU A 65 -6.60 15.83 14.70
CA LEU A 65 -5.35 16.56 14.53
C LEU A 65 -5.66 17.80 13.70
N SER A 66 -5.58 19.00 14.30
CA SER A 66 -5.68 20.24 13.51
C SER A 66 -4.52 20.33 12.50
N ASP A 67 -4.81 20.83 11.29
CA ASP A 67 -3.80 21.05 10.24
C ASP A 67 -2.83 22.19 10.57
N GLU A 68 -3.25 23.12 11.43
CA GLU A 68 -2.33 24.07 12.03
C GLU A 68 -1.53 23.30 13.07
N GLU A 69 -0.32 22.86 12.72
CA GLU A 69 0.62 22.36 13.73
C GLU A 69 1.03 23.57 14.59
N PRO A 70 0.50 23.72 15.83
CA PRO A 70 0.87 24.86 16.64
C PRO A 70 2.36 24.80 17.02
N LEU A 71 2.94 23.59 17.04
CA LEU A 71 4.34 23.28 17.36
C LEU A 71 4.76 21.94 16.72
N PRO A 72 6.04 21.75 16.35
CA PRO A 72 6.60 20.44 16.04
C PRO A 72 6.34 19.44 17.18
N GLY A 73 5.97 18.20 16.86
CA GLY A 73 5.70 17.18 17.88
C GLY A 73 4.27 17.19 18.46
N TYR A 74 3.36 18.04 17.95
CA TYR A 74 1.99 18.12 18.46
C TYR A 74 1.19 16.84 18.20
N LYS A 75 1.25 16.30 16.97
CA LYS A 75 0.51 15.10 16.55
C LYS A 75 0.95 13.87 17.37
N GLU A 76 2.26 13.78 17.62
CA GLU A 76 2.89 12.76 18.44
C GLU A 76 2.36 12.78 19.87
N LYS A 77 2.26 13.97 20.48
CA LYS A 77 1.71 14.15 21.82
C LYS A 77 0.24 13.76 21.90
N VAL A 78 -0.56 14.07 20.88
CA VAL A 78 -1.98 13.68 20.81
C VAL A 78 -2.13 12.17 20.75
N ILE A 79 -1.41 11.51 19.82
CA ILE A 79 -1.43 10.05 19.67
C ILE A 79 -0.95 9.37 20.97
N LYS A 80 0.12 9.88 21.58
CA LYS A 80 0.64 9.36 22.85
C LYS A 80 -0.36 9.46 23.98
N ARG A 81 -1.08 10.59 24.11
CA ARG A 81 -2.14 10.74 25.11
C ARG A 81 -3.31 9.80 24.82
N TYR A 82 -3.72 9.67 23.56
CA TYR A 82 -4.79 8.76 23.15
C TYR A 82 -4.46 7.31 23.53
N VAL A 83 -3.30 6.81 23.11
CA VAL A 83 -2.90 5.43 23.38
C VAL A 83 -2.73 5.19 24.89
N LYS A 84 -2.11 6.13 25.63
CA LYS A 84 -2.01 6.01 27.10
C LYS A 84 -3.38 5.99 27.76
N SER A 85 -4.31 6.83 27.32
CA SER A 85 -5.68 6.87 27.82
C SER A 85 -6.38 5.53 27.59
N LEU A 86 -6.29 5.00 26.37
CA LEU A 86 -6.85 3.70 25.99
C LEU A 86 -6.29 2.57 26.86
N ILE A 87 -4.96 2.50 27.02
CA ILE A 87 -4.28 1.50 27.85
C ILE A 87 -4.76 1.57 29.31
N SER A 88 -4.97 2.78 29.83
CA SER A 88 -5.42 2.99 31.21
C SER A 88 -6.92 2.72 31.42
N THR A 89 -7.73 2.94 30.39
CA THR A 89 -9.20 2.89 30.48
C THR A 89 -9.75 1.50 30.20
N TYR A 90 -9.16 0.77 29.26
CA TYR A 90 -9.66 -0.53 28.83
C TYR A 90 -8.74 -1.66 29.28
N PRO A 91 -9.30 -2.75 29.85
CA PRO A 91 -8.49 -3.85 30.37
C PRO A 91 -7.85 -4.71 29.26
N TYR A 92 -8.29 -4.57 28.01
CA TYR A 92 -7.93 -5.47 26.91
C TYR A 92 -6.44 -5.40 26.55
N TRP A 93 -5.82 -4.23 26.67
CA TRP A 93 -4.38 -4.07 26.46
C TRP A 93 -3.56 -4.96 27.41
N ASN A 94 -3.92 -4.98 28.69
CA ASN A 94 -3.16 -5.69 29.73
C ASN A 94 -3.24 -7.22 29.62
N ARG A 95 -4.20 -7.75 28.84
CA ARG A 95 -4.34 -9.20 28.63
C ARG A 95 -3.12 -9.81 27.94
N THR A 96 -2.52 -9.07 27.02
CA THR A 96 -1.42 -9.55 26.16
C THR A 96 -0.27 -8.54 26.09
N LEU A 97 -0.35 -7.45 26.85
CA LEU A 97 0.54 -6.30 26.80
C LEU A 97 0.64 -5.66 25.40
N GLY A 98 -0.41 -5.74 24.58
CA GLY A 98 -0.42 -5.16 23.23
C GLY A 98 -0.21 -6.17 22.09
N ALA A 99 0.03 -7.44 22.39
CA ALA A 99 0.40 -8.45 21.40
C ALA A 99 -0.75 -8.89 20.46
N ASP A 100 -2.00 -8.72 20.89
CA ASP A 100 -3.20 -8.91 20.06
C ASP A 100 -3.80 -7.59 19.57
N HIS A 101 -3.00 -6.51 19.61
CA HIS A 101 -3.36 -5.20 19.11
C HIS A 101 -2.71 -4.91 17.77
N PHE A 102 -3.38 -4.12 16.94
CA PHE A 102 -2.78 -3.64 15.70
C PHE A 102 -3.24 -2.22 15.35
N PHE A 103 -2.44 -1.55 14.52
CA PHE A 103 -2.73 -0.20 14.03
C PHE A 103 -2.15 0.01 12.63
N VAL A 104 -2.73 0.95 11.88
CA VAL A 104 -2.21 1.36 10.57
C VAL A 104 -1.32 2.59 10.74
N SER A 105 -0.19 2.60 10.02
CA SER A 105 0.79 3.69 10.05
C SER A 105 1.47 3.80 8.68
N CYS A 106 0.76 4.39 7.71
CA CYS A 106 1.30 4.56 6.35
C CYS A 106 2.23 5.77 6.18
N HIS A 107 2.12 6.80 7.04
CA HIS A 107 2.92 8.04 6.96
C HIS A 107 3.56 8.47 8.29
N ASN A 108 4.49 9.43 8.18
CA ASN A 108 5.41 9.95 9.20
C ASN A 108 4.80 10.29 10.58
N ILE A 109 3.48 10.48 10.65
CA ILE A 109 2.76 10.74 11.90
C ILE A 109 2.86 9.53 12.85
N GLY A 110 2.99 8.31 12.32
CA GLY A 110 3.18 7.10 13.12
C GLY A 110 4.61 6.88 13.57
N SER A 111 5.64 7.15 12.76
CA SER A 111 7.02 6.72 13.07
C SER A 111 7.67 7.46 14.24
N THR A 112 7.41 8.76 14.43
CA THR A 112 7.96 9.51 15.60
C THR A 112 7.07 9.37 16.83
N ALA A 113 5.74 9.41 16.66
CA ALA A 113 4.77 9.30 17.76
C ALA A 113 4.84 7.95 18.47
N THR A 114 4.96 6.87 17.70
CA THR A 114 4.97 5.50 18.23
C THR A 114 6.34 5.13 18.82
N LYS A 115 7.44 5.75 18.38
CA LYS A 115 8.77 5.64 19.02
C LYS A 115 8.73 6.09 20.49
N GLU A 116 7.90 7.08 20.80
CA GLU A 116 7.68 7.52 22.18
C GLU A 116 6.78 6.59 23.02
N ILE A 117 6.28 5.49 22.43
CA ILE A 117 5.46 4.46 23.07
C ILE A 117 6.08 3.08 22.79
N PRO A 118 7.21 2.74 23.44
CA PRO A 118 8.00 1.55 23.08
C PRO A 118 7.20 0.25 23.09
N PHE A 119 6.25 0.10 24.03
CA PHE A 119 5.40 -1.09 24.12
C PHE A 119 4.43 -1.23 22.94
N LEU A 120 4.00 -0.12 22.34
CA LEU A 120 3.14 -0.15 21.16
C LEU A 120 3.89 -0.67 19.95
N LEU A 121 5.09 -0.14 19.67
CA LEU A 121 5.92 -0.61 18.55
C LEU A 121 6.38 -2.05 18.72
N LYS A 122 6.79 -2.41 19.94
CA LYS A 122 7.35 -3.73 20.23
C LYS A 122 6.30 -4.84 20.14
N ASN A 123 5.12 -4.61 20.70
CA ASN A 123 4.13 -5.67 20.90
C ASN A 123 3.00 -5.65 19.86
N ALA A 124 2.49 -4.48 19.46
CA ALA A 124 1.37 -4.43 18.52
C ALA A 124 1.83 -4.65 17.07
N ILE A 125 0.94 -5.24 16.27
CA ILE A 125 1.14 -5.44 14.83
C ILE A 125 0.98 -4.10 14.11
N ARG A 126 1.96 -3.71 13.29
CA ARG A 126 1.92 -2.49 12.49
C ARG A 126 1.57 -2.81 11.04
N LEU A 127 0.57 -2.15 10.47
CA LEU A 127 0.34 -2.14 9.02
C LEU A 127 1.06 -0.93 8.42
N VAL A 128 1.96 -1.15 7.45
CA VAL A 128 2.85 -0.12 6.92
C VAL A 128 2.82 -0.10 5.41
N CYS A 129 2.62 1.10 4.83
CA CYS A 129 2.59 1.29 3.38
C CYS A 129 3.97 1.33 2.70
N SER A 130 5.04 1.41 3.48
CA SER A 130 6.44 1.45 3.02
C SER A 130 7.35 0.76 4.04
N PRO A 131 7.35 -0.57 4.10
CA PRO A 131 8.21 -1.31 5.01
C PRO A 131 9.68 -1.10 4.60
N ILE A 132 10.41 -0.29 5.36
CA ILE A 132 11.87 -0.18 5.27
C ILE A 132 12.44 -0.83 6.53
N TYR A 133 13.45 -1.69 6.38
CA TYR A 133 14.05 -2.40 7.51
C TYR A 133 14.64 -1.47 8.58
N ASP A 134 15.04 -0.25 8.21
CA ASP A 134 15.56 0.79 9.13
C ASP A 134 14.46 1.60 9.87
N SER A 135 13.21 1.11 9.89
CA SER A 135 12.04 1.83 10.43
C SER A 135 11.34 1.14 11.61
N ASP A 136 12.07 0.31 12.37
CA ASP A 136 11.52 -0.53 13.45
C ASP A 136 10.43 -1.51 12.96
N TYR A 137 10.44 -1.83 11.66
CA TYR A 137 9.55 -2.81 11.03
C TYR A 137 10.05 -4.23 11.30
N ILE A 138 9.18 -5.10 11.78
CA ILE A 138 9.52 -6.50 12.09
C ILE A 138 8.72 -7.40 11.15
N PRO A 139 9.29 -7.95 10.06
CA PRO A 139 8.55 -8.71 9.04
C PRO A 139 7.69 -9.86 9.60
N GLN A 140 8.17 -10.55 10.64
CA GLN A 140 7.45 -11.65 11.26
C GLN A 140 6.23 -11.20 12.08
N LYS A 141 6.17 -9.93 12.48
CA LYS A 141 5.08 -9.35 13.29
C LYS A 141 4.20 -8.41 12.48
N ASP A 142 4.81 -7.52 11.71
CA ASP A 142 4.19 -6.41 11.01
C ASP A 142 3.72 -6.83 9.61
N VAL A 143 2.83 -6.04 9.02
CA VAL A 143 2.22 -6.30 7.71
C VAL A 143 2.59 -5.19 6.75
N ALA A 144 3.19 -5.55 5.62
CA ALA A 144 3.34 -4.69 4.47
C ALA A 144 1.97 -4.49 3.79
N LEU A 145 1.49 -3.24 3.78
CA LEU A 145 0.25 -2.83 3.12
C LEU A 145 0.59 -2.25 1.74
N PRO A 146 0.02 -2.75 0.62
CA PRO A 146 0.22 -2.09 -0.66
C PRO A 146 -0.32 -0.65 -0.64
N GLN A 147 0.32 0.23 -1.41
CA GLN A 147 -0.17 1.61 -1.55
C GLN A 147 -1.28 1.66 -2.60
N ILE A 148 -2.32 2.42 -2.32
CA ILE A 148 -3.40 2.64 -3.27
C ILE A 148 -2.89 3.40 -4.48
N LEU A 149 -3.32 2.93 -5.64
CA LEU A 149 -3.19 3.66 -6.88
C LEU A 149 -4.29 4.73 -6.97
N GLU A 150 -3.89 6.00 -6.99
CA GLU A 150 -4.77 7.20 -7.07
C GLU A 150 -5.74 7.20 -8.27
N LEU A 151 -5.61 6.28 -9.24
CA LEU A 151 -6.53 6.16 -10.39
C LEU A 151 -8.00 5.95 -9.99
N SER A 152 -8.22 5.52 -8.74
CA SER A 152 -9.52 5.25 -8.12
C SER A 152 -10.17 6.48 -7.49
N LEU A 153 -9.44 7.60 -7.43
CA LEU A 153 -9.94 8.85 -6.90
C LEU A 153 -10.30 9.77 -8.07
N PRO A 154 -11.49 10.39 -8.08
CA PRO A 154 -11.82 11.41 -9.04
C PRO A 154 -10.72 12.48 -9.06
N PRO A 155 -10.33 13.00 -10.23
CA PRO A 155 -9.34 14.05 -10.33
C PRO A 155 -10.02 15.31 -9.79
N ASP A 156 -9.63 15.67 -8.56
CA ASP A 156 -10.03 16.88 -7.84
C ASP A 156 -11.52 16.96 -7.43
N GLY A 157 -11.76 16.83 -6.11
CA GLY A 157 -12.65 17.76 -5.42
C GLY A 157 -14.17 17.68 -5.61
N ASP A 158 -14.79 16.49 -5.70
CA ASP A 158 -16.25 16.39 -5.54
C ASP A 158 -16.64 15.24 -4.59
N ASP A 159 -17.61 15.54 -3.72
CA ASP A 159 -18.02 14.81 -2.52
C ASP A 159 -18.10 13.27 -2.67
N MET A 160 -17.17 12.57 -2.02
CA MET A 160 -17.20 11.10 -1.82
C MET A 160 -18.41 10.60 -1.01
N TRP A 161 -19.21 11.51 -0.41
CA TRP A 161 -20.35 11.16 0.45
C TRP A 161 -21.69 11.06 -0.27
N ASN A 162 -21.76 11.48 -1.53
CA ASN A 162 -23.00 11.41 -2.28
C ASN A 162 -23.11 10.05 -2.97
N ARG A 163 -23.82 9.08 -2.37
CA ARG A 163 -24.06 7.75 -2.98
C ARG A 163 -24.65 7.84 -4.40
N ASN A 164 -25.31 8.94 -4.73
CA ASN A 164 -25.85 9.21 -6.07
C ASN A 164 -24.78 9.62 -7.09
N LEU A 165 -23.60 10.10 -6.67
CA LEU A 165 -22.48 10.47 -7.56
C LEU A 165 -21.53 9.32 -7.88
N MET A 166 -21.58 8.21 -7.13
CA MET A 166 -20.88 6.96 -7.48
C MET A 166 -21.31 6.42 -8.86
N GLN A 167 -22.51 6.81 -9.32
CA GLN A 167 -23.03 6.48 -10.66
C GLN A 167 -22.59 7.49 -11.75
N LEU A 168 -22.12 8.68 -11.33
CA LEU A 168 -21.75 9.83 -12.17
C LEU A 168 -20.24 10.11 -12.23
N ALA A 169 -19.41 9.47 -11.39
CA ALA A 169 -17.96 9.40 -11.54
C ALA A 169 -17.57 8.54 -12.77
N ARG A 170 -18.06 8.96 -13.94
CA ARG A 170 -17.54 8.55 -15.24
C ARG A 170 -16.38 9.47 -15.57
N SER A 171 -15.22 8.87 -15.85
CA SER A 171 -14.00 9.46 -16.42
C SER A 171 -12.74 9.64 -15.55
N THR A 172 -12.51 8.75 -14.58
CA THR A 172 -11.15 8.22 -14.37
C THR A 172 -11.18 6.71 -14.47
N VAL A 173 -10.01 6.11 -14.68
CA VAL A 173 -9.74 4.77 -15.26
C VAL A 173 -10.61 3.62 -14.73
N GLU A 174 -11.25 3.76 -13.57
CA GLU A 174 -12.16 2.79 -12.96
C GLU A 174 -13.57 2.69 -13.56
N SER A 175 -14.05 3.71 -14.29
CA SER A 175 -15.42 3.71 -14.84
C SER A 175 -15.56 3.09 -16.23
N ARG A 176 -14.45 2.63 -16.82
CA ARG A 176 -14.56 1.59 -17.84
C ARG A 176 -14.64 0.27 -17.06
N PRO A 177 -15.81 -0.40 -16.99
CA PRO A 177 -15.74 -1.85 -16.98
C PRO A 177 -14.79 -2.17 -18.11
N LEU A 178 -13.73 -2.89 -17.79
CA LEU A 178 -12.77 -3.37 -18.77
C LEU A 178 -13.52 -4.37 -19.68
N LEU A 179 -14.48 -3.90 -20.48
CA LEU A 179 -14.77 -4.32 -21.84
C LEU A 179 -13.54 -3.96 -22.68
N LEU A 180 -12.41 -4.48 -22.22
CA LEU A 180 -11.19 -4.53 -22.95
C LEU A 180 -11.44 -5.61 -23.99
N SER A 181 -11.24 -5.27 -25.26
CA SER A 181 -10.95 -6.31 -26.25
C SER A 181 -9.80 -7.17 -25.71
N GLN A 182 -9.68 -8.42 -26.17
CA GLN A 182 -8.55 -9.28 -25.79
C GLN A 182 -7.18 -8.56 -25.97
N GLU A 183 -7.09 -7.67 -26.98
CA GLU A 183 -5.93 -6.81 -27.27
C GLU A 183 -5.67 -5.73 -26.22
N MET A 184 -6.65 -5.30 -25.44
CA MET A 184 -6.44 -4.38 -24.31
C MET A 184 -6.28 -5.12 -22.98
N ILE A 185 -6.77 -6.36 -22.85
CA ILE A 185 -6.49 -7.26 -21.71
C ILE A 185 -5.01 -7.68 -21.73
N ASN A 186 -4.47 -7.88 -22.94
CA ASN A 186 -3.08 -8.21 -23.16
C ASN A 186 -2.53 -7.45 -24.40
N PRO A 187 -2.15 -6.17 -24.24
CA PRO A 187 -1.58 -5.41 -25.34
C PRO A 187 -0.26 -6.02 -25.82
N PRO A 188 0.10 -5.86 -27.10
CA PRO A 188 1.42 -6.23 -27.58
C PRO A 188 2.46 -5.38 -26.83
N ARG A 189 3.28 -6.05 -26.00
CA ARG A 189 4.33 -5.42 -25.20
C ARG A 189 5.62 -5.37 -26.01
N THR A 190 5.84 -4.25 -26.70
CA THR A 190 6.95 -4.00 -27.62
C THR A 190 8.17 -3.32 -26.99
N LYS A 191 8.02 -2.75 -25.78
CA LYS A 191 9.10 -2.10 -25.03
C LYS A 191 9.57 -3.02 -23.92
N LEU A 192 10.85 -2.93 -23.55
CA LEU A 192 11.42 -3.80 -22.53
C LEU A 192 10.93 -3.39 -21.14
N GLY A 193 11.06 -2.12 -20.77
CA GLY A 193 10.66 -1.68 -19.44
C GLY A 193 10.20 -0.22 -19.38
N PHE A 194 9.43 0.08 -18.34
CA PHE A 194 8.98 1.43 -18.02
C PHE A 194 9.31 1.78 -16.57
N TRP A 195 9.70 3.04 -16.33
CA TRP A 195 9.59 3.65 -15.01
C TRP A 195 9.44 5.16 -15.11
N ALA A 196 8.68 5.72 -14.18
CA ALA A 196 8.56 7.16 -14.01
C ALA A 196 8.66 7.53 -12.54
N GLY A 197 9.37 8.59 -12.18
CA GLY A 197 9.45 9.07 -10.80
C GLY A 197 10.58 10.07 -10.55
N SER A 198 10.70 10.52 -9.30
CA SER A 198 11.75 11.44 -8.88
C SER A 198 13.06 10.70 -8.58
N PRO A 199 14.23 11.28 -8.91
CA PRO A 199 15.54 10.69 -8.63
C PRO A 199 15.99 10.91 -7.18
N ASN A 200 15.16 10.47 -6.21
CA ASN A 200 15.37 10.74 -4.79
C ASN A 200 16.25 9.71 -4.06
N SER A 201 16.67 8.62 -4.71
CA SER A 201 17.56 7.61 -4.12
C SER A 201 18.78 7.37 -4.99
N ASP A 202 19.80 6.75 -4.44
CA ASP A 202 21.02 6.43 -5.20
C ASP A 202 20.74 5.49 -6.38
N VAL A 203 19.84 4.51 -6.22
CA VAL A 203 19.39 3.63 -7.31
C VAL A 203 18.69 4.43 -8.41
N ARG A 204 17.80 5.35 -8.06
CA ARG A 204 17.08 6.17 -9.05
C ARG A 204 17.99 7.20 -9.71
N LYS A 205 18.96 7.76 -8.99
CA LYS A 205 20.00 8.63 -9.54
C LYS A 205 20.90 7.87 -10.53
N LYS A 206 21.27 6.61 -10.23
CA LYS A 206 21.97 5.75 -11.20
C LYS A 206 21.14 5.58 -12.48
N LEU A 207 19.83 5.32 -12.39
CA LEU A 207 18.96 5.26 -13.57
C LEU A 207 18.98 6.55 -14.42
N VAL A 208 19.00 7.73 -13.79
CA VAL A 208 19.16 9.02 -14.52
C VAL A 208 20.46 9.08 -15.30
N LEU A 209 21.56 8.73 -14.61
CA LEU A 209 22.92 8.87 -15.15
C LEU A 209 23.16 7.95 -16.36
N PHE A 210 22.63 6.74 -16.30
CA PHE A 210 22.86 5.70 -17.31
C PHE A 210 21.67 5.51 -18.26
N GLN A 211 20.65 6.37 -18.23
CA GLN A 211 19.44 6.27 -19.07
C GLN A 211 19.74 6.05 -20.57
N LYS A 212 20.82 6.64 -21.08
CA LYS A 212 21.21 6.56 -22.50
C LYS A 212 21.69 5.17 -22.92
N ASP A 213 22.12 4.36 -21.95
CA ASP A 213 22.56 2.99 -22.18
C ASP A 213 21.35 2.04 -22.28
N PHE A 214 20.16 2.51 -21.88
CA PHE A 214 18.91 1.76 -21.88
C PHE A 214 18.06 2.07 -23.12
N GLN A 215 18.30 1.38 -24.23
CA GLN A 215 17.68 1.73 -25.52
C GLN A 215 16.21 1.30 -25.65
N GLU A 216 15.80 0.26 -24.92
CA GLU A 216 14.45 -0.31 -25.00
C GLU A 216 13.54 0.06 -23.83
N PHE A 217 13.98 1.03 -23.01
CA PHE A 217 13.25 1.50 -21.85
C PHE A 217 12.59 2.85 -22.09
N GLU A 218 11.46 3.06 -21.43
CA GLU A 218 10.76 4.34 -21.33
C GLU A 218 10.94 4.87 -19.90
N PHE A 219 11.97 5.72 -19.70
CA PHE A 219 12.26 6.33 -18.40
C PHE A 219 11.84 7.79 -18.35
N HIS A 220 11.02 8.16 -17.36
CA HIS A 220 10.51 9.52 -17.18
C HIS A 220 10.84 10.06 -15.79
N PHE A 221 11.75 11.02 -15.73
CA PHE A 221 12.18 11.62 -14.47
C PHE A 221 11.32 12.84 -14.13
N VAL A 222 10.51 12.73 -13.08
CA VAL A 222 9.49 13.73 -12.72
C VAL A 222 9.64 14.14 -11.26
N GLU A 223 9.90 15.43 -11.00
CA GLU A 223 10.09 15.94 -9.64
C GLU A 223 8.79 16.42 -8.97
N LYS A 224 7.78 16.85 -9.74
CA LYS A 224 6.61 17.60 -9.22
C LYS A 224 5.26 17.24 -9.86
N LEU A 225 5.17 16.12 -10.55
CA LEU A 225 3.90 15.68 -11.17
C LEU A 225 3.11 14.78 -10.21
N LYS A 226 1.80 15.05 -10.10
CA LYS A 226 0.85 14.13 -9.44
C LYS A 226 0.93 12.76 -10.13
N ARG A 227 0.85 11.67 -9.37
CA ARG A 227 1.04 10.32 -9.93
C ARG A 227 -0.03 9.96 -10.95
N ALA A 228 -1.28 10.33 -10.68
CA ALA A 228 -2.37 10.18 -11.64
C ALA A 228 -2.06 10.83 -13.01
N THR A 229 -1.43 12.00 -13.02
CA THR A 229 -1.02 12.69 -14.26
C THR A 229 0.07 11.94 -15.00
N VAL A 230 1.06 11.39 -14.28
CA VAL A 230 2.11 10.54 -14.88
C VAL A 230 1.49 9.35 -15.59
N LEU A 231 0.58 8.65 -14.92
CA LEU A 231 -0.06 7.45 -15.48
C LEU A 231 -0.97 7.77 -16.67
N HIS A 232 -1.67 8.90 -16.63
CA HIS A 232 -2.46 9.36 -17.76
C HIS A 232 -1.58 9.69 -18.98
N ASN A 233 -0.49 10.43 -18.77
CA ASN A 233 0.36 10.88 -19.86
C ASN A 233 1.13 9.73 -20.52
N PHE A 234 1.53 8.72 -19.74
CA PHE A 234 2.36 7.61 -20.22
C PHE A 234 1.60 6.29 -20.34
N GLU A 235 0.26 6.31 -20.27
CA GLU A 235 -0.61 5.12 -20.28
C GLU A 235 -0.23 4.13 -21.39
N LYS A 236 -0.07 4.65 -22.61
CA LYS A 236 0.27 3.86 -23.81
C LYS A 236 1.65 3.23 -23.73
N GLU A 237 2.62 3.91 -23.14
CA GLU A 237 3.99 3.40 -22.97
C GLU A 237 4.03 2.31 -21.91
N ILE A 238 3.29 2.49 -20.81
CA ILE A 238 3.16 1.48 -19.75
C ILE A 238 2.53 0.21 -20.32
N TYR A 239 1.41 0.31 -21.05
CA TYR A 239 0.77 -0.85 -21.67
C TYR A 239 1.66 -1.57 -22.68
N ARG A 240 2.55 -0.85 -23.36
CA ARG A 240 3.51 -1.43 -24.32
C ARG A 240 4.75 -2.02 -23.66
N SER A 241 4.95 -1.85 -22.37
CA SER A 241 6.16 -2.30 -21.68
C SER A 241 6.01 -3.71 -21.12
N LYS A 242 7.02 -4.57 -21.28
CA LYS A 242 7.05 -5.92 -20.69
C LYS A 242 7.18 -5.86 -19.17
N PHE A 243 8.14 -5.06 -18.71
CA PHE A 243 8.50 -4.92 -17.31
C PHE A 243 8.14 -3.53 -16.76
N TYR A 244 7.79 -3.46 -15.48
CA TYR A 244 7.64 -2.20 -14.74
C TYR A 244 8.72 -2.14 -13.67
N ILE A 245 9.64 -1.19 -13.79
CA ILE A 245 10.80 -1.12 -12.89
C ILE A 245 10.36 -0.44 -11.59
N CYS A 246 10.66 -1.06 -10.47
CA CYS A 246 10.28 -0.63 -9.13
C CYS A 246 11.54 -0.36 -8.31
N PRO A 247 12.33 0.69 -8.64
CA PRO A 247 13.54 1.01 -7.92
C PRO A 247 13.25 1.60 -6.53
N ARG A 248 14.04 1.19 -5.54
CA ARG A 248 13.98 1.75 -4.19
C ARG A 248 14.02 3.28 -4.23
N GLY A 249 13.13 3.94 -3.50
CA GLY A 249 13.16 5.39 -3.26
C GLY A 249 13.78 5.74 -1.90
N GLU A 250 13.88 7.02 -1.60
CA GLU A 250 14.47 7.52 -0.34
C GLU A 250 13.68 7.10 0.90
N THR A 251 12.36 7.34 0.88
CA THR A 251 11.45 7.10 2.02
C THR A 251 10.41 6.02 1.74
N GLN A 252 10.33 5.57 0.48
CA GLN A 252 9.38 4.57 0.03
C GLN A 252 10.05 3.71 -1.03
N VAL A 253 10.22 2.43 -0.75
CA VAL A 253 10.40 1.46 -1.83
C VAL A 253 9.05 1.34 -2.51
N GLY A 254 9.00 1.69 -3.81
CA GLY A 254 8.15 1.08 -4.84
C GLY A 254 6.68 0.73 -4.57
N GLY A 255 6.03 1.08 -3.45
CA GLY A 255 4.70 0.59 -3.10
C GLY A 255 3.66 0.99 -4.14
N VAL A 256 3.73 2.25 -4.59
CA VAL A 256 2.93 2.75 -5.73
C VAL A 256 3.33 2.05 -7.03
N CYS A 257 4.63 1.86 -7.28
CA CYS A 257 5.12 1.18 -8.49
C CYS A 257 4.66 -0.27 -8.59
N LEU A 258 4.58 -0.99 -7.46
CA LEU A 258 4.03 -2.34 -7.40
C LEU A 258 2.55 -2.33 -7.78
N SER A 259 1.74 -1.47 -7.15
CA SER A 259 0.32 -1.35 -7.46
C SER A 259 0.08 -0.94 -8.93
N GLU A 260 0.93 -0.09 -9.50
CA GLU A 260 0.91 0.27 -10.92
C GLU A 260 1.24 -0.89 -11.83
N SER A 261 2.32 -1.62 -11.55
CA SER A 261 2.69 -2.79 -12.33
C SER A 261 1.52 -3.79 -12.41
N MET A 262 0.82 -4.00 -11.30
CA MET A 262 -0.35 -4.87 -11.22
C MET A 262 -1.54 -4.31 -12.00
N ALA A 263 -1.82 -3.01 -11.85
CA ALA A 263 -2.90 -2.31 -12.54
C ALA A 263 -2.76 -2.36 -14.07
N PHE A 264 -1.54 -2.19 -14.58
CA PHE A 264 -1.22 -2.26 -16.00
C PHE A 264 -0.83 -3.67 -16.48
N GLY A 265 -0.73 -4.63 -15.56
CA GLY A 265 -0.40 -6.02 -15.86
C GLY A 265 1.02 -6.24 -16.38
N CYS A 266 1.95 -5.36 -16.04
CA CYS A 266 3.37 -5.50 -16.37
C CYS A 266 4.06 -6.42 -15.34
N VAL A 267 5.12 -7.13 -15.72
CA VAL A 267 5.92 -7.89 -14.75
C VAL A 267 6.74 -6.92 -13.89
N PRO A 268 6.53 -6.84 -12.56
CA PRO A 268 7.31 -5.96 -11.70
C PRO A 268 8.78 -6.41 -11.63
N VAL A 269 9.69 -5.44 -11.71
CA VAL A 269 11.12 -5.63 -11.46
C VAL A 269 11.49 -4.85 -10.22
N ILE A 270 11.60 -5.53 -9.09
CA ILE A 270 11.91 -4.93 -7.79
C ILE A 270 13.42 -4.76 -7.70
N VAL A 271 13.89 -3.53 -7.53
CA VAL A 271 15.32 -3.21 -7.37
C VAL A 271 15.50 -2.62 -5.97
N SER A 272 15.73 -3.49 -4.99
CA SER A 272 15.93 -3.13 -3.59
C SER A 272 16.56 -4.30 -2.82
N ASP A 273 17.55 -4.01 -1.98
CA ASP A 273 18.24 -5.07 -1.21
C ASP A 273 17.43 -5.53 0.02
N TYR A 274 16.61 -4.63 0.58
CA TYR A 274 15.90 -4.85 1.83
C TYR A 274 14.47 -4.32 1.72
N TYR A 275 13.59 -5.14 1.15
CA TYR A 275 12.16 -4.83 1.04
C TYR A 275 11.29 -6.03 1.36
N ASP A 276 10.40 -5.88 2.33
CA ASP A 276 9.38 -6.89 2.62
C ASP A 276 8.17 -6.66 1.71
N LEU A 277 7.93 -7.61 0.81
CA LEU A 277 6.93 -7.46 -0.23
C LEU A 277 5.51 -7.61 0.36
N PRO A 278 4.51 -6.86 -0.13
CA PRO A 278 3.15 -7.08 0.30
C PRO A 278 2.71 -8.52 0.01
N PHE A 279 2.06 -9.13 1.01
CA PHE A 279 1.55 -10.49 0.94
C PHE A 279 2.63 -11.57 0.69
N ASN A 280 3.89 -11.32 1.08
CA ASN A 280 5.00 -12.25 0.84
C ASN A 280 4.77 -13.65 1.44
N ASP A 281 3.99 -13.74 2.54
CA ASP A 281 3.66 -15.02 3.16
C ASP A 281 2.48 -15.75 2.48
N ILE A 282 1.90 -15.16 1.44
CA ILE A 282 0.70 -15.65 0.73
C ILE A 282 0.99 -15.82 -0.77
N LEU A 283 1.70 -14.87 -1.37
CA LEU A 283 2.03 -14.81 -2.79
C LEU A 283 3.52 -15.10 -2.99
N ASP A 284 3.79 -16.04 -3.90
CA ASP A 284 5.15 -16.38 -4.31
C ASP A 284 5.62 -15.40 -5.42
N TRP A 285 6.31 -14.34 -5.00
CA TRP A 285 6.75 -13.26 -5.88
C TRP A 285 7.71 -13.73 -6.98
N ASP A 286 8.48 -14.80 -6.78
CA ASP A 286 9.39 -15.35 -7.80
C ASP A 286 8.63 -15.88 -9.02
N LYS A 287 7.34 -16.19 -8.87
CA LYS A 287 6.50 -16.68 -9.97
C LYS A 287 5.98 -15.58 -10.89
N PHE A 288 6.04 -14.31 -10.49
CA PHE A 288 5.44 -13.21 -11.26
C PHE A 288 6.24 -11.91 -11.23
N SER A 289 7.45 -11.91 -10.69
CA SER A 289 8.32 -10.73 -10.61
C SER A 289 9.78 -11.09 -10.90
N VAL A 290 10.60 -10.05 -11.02
CA VAL A 290 12.06 -10.17 -11.04
C VAL A 290 12.58 -9.34 -9.87
N ILE A 291 13.35 -9.95 -8.97
CA ILE A 291 13.94 -9.27 -7.81
C ILE A 291 15.44 -9.14 -8.04
N LEU A 292 15.95 -7.92 -8.01
CA LEU A 292 17.34 -7.57 -8.29
C LEU A 292 17.95 -6.80 -7.12
N LYS A 293 19.26 -6.95 -6.95
CA LYS A 293 20.03 -6.13 -6.02
C LYS A 293 20.18 -4.72 -6.56
N GLU A 294 20.38 -3.77 -5.67
CA GLU A 294 20.57 -2.35 -6.04
C GLU A 294 21.81 -2.12 -6.90
N ASP A 295 22.84 -2.94 -6.74
CA ASP A 295 24.07 -2.89 -7.53
C ASP A 295 23.90 -3.43 -8.96
N ASP A 296 22.91 -4.30 -9.20
CA ASP A 296 22.63 -4.86 -10.52
C ASP A 296 21.85 -3.89 -11.43
N VAL A 297 21.50 -2.69 -10.95
CA VAL A 297 20.70 -1.70 -11.69
C VAL A 297 21.32 -1.29 -13.04
N LEU A 298 22.65 -1.31 -13.14
CA LEU A 298 23.35 -0.97 -14.39
C LEU A 298 23.27 -2.10 -15.43
N GLU A 299 23.09 -3.33 -14.96
CA GLU A 299 22.97 -4.53 -15.80
C GLU A 299 21.51 -4.85 -16.16
N LEU A 300 20.57 -3.98 -15.76
CA LEU A 300 19.13 -4.20 -15.84
C LEU A 300 18.68 -4.63 -17.25
N GLU A 301 19.12 -3.95 -18.30
CA GLU A 301 18.77 -4.31 -19.68
C GLU A 301 19.25 -5.71 -20.04
N ARG A 302 20.51 -6.01 -19.76
CA ARG A 302 21.11 -7.31 -20.07
C ARG A 302 20.40 -8.42 -19.31
N ILE A 303 20.11 -8.21 -18.02
CA ILE A 303 19.40 -9.18 -17.18
C ILE A 303 18.00 -9.44 -17.74
N LEU A 304 17.21 -8.40 -18.00
CA LEU A 304 15.84 -8.57 -18.49
C LEU A 304 15.78 -9.19 -19.89
N LYS A 305 16.71 -8.85 -20.79
CA LYS A 305 16.84 -9.49 -22.11
C LYS A 305 17.28 -10.95 -22.04
N SER A 306 17.99 -11.34 -20.98
CA SER A 306 18.43 -12.73 -20.80
C SER A 306 17.31 -13.67 -20.34
N ILE A 307 16.16 -13.13 -19.92
CA ILE A 307 15.00 -13.93 -19.50
C ILE A 307 14.39 -14.59 -20.74
N PRO A 308 14.29 -15.93 -20.79
CA PRO A 308 13.65 -16.62 -21.91
C PRO A 308 12.19 -16.20 -22.06
N GLU A 309 11.70 -16.05 -23.29
CA GLU A 309 10.33 -15.58 -23.57
C GLU A 309 9.28 -16.43 -22.85
N GLY A 310 9.42 -17.77 -22.86
CA GLY A 310 8.49 -18.66 -22.16
C GLY A 310 8.51 -18.52 -20.63
N LYS A 311 9.60 -18.00 -20.03
CA LYS A 311 9.63 -17.64 -18.60
C LYS A 311 8.89 -16.32 -18.37
N TYR A 312 9.12 -15.34 -19.23
CA TYR A 312 8.42 -14.06 -19.20
C TYR A 312 6.89 -14.24 -19.34
N GLU A 313 6.43 -15.01 -20.33
CA GLU A 313 5.00 -15.29 -20.54
C GLU A 313 4.33 -15.91 -19.31
N LYS A 314 5.01 -16.85 -18.63
CA LYS A 314 4.53 -17.44 -17.38
C LYS A 314 4.41 -16.40 -16.27
N MET A 315 5.43 -15.56 -16.09
CA MET A 315 5.37 -14.47 -15.09
C MET A 315 4.22 -13.51 -15.40
N HIS A 316 4.08 -13.12 -16.67
CA HIS A 316 3.03 -12.21 -17.13
C HIS A 316 1.63 -12.77 -16.91
N GLN A 317 1.38 -14.04 -17.25
CA GLN A 317 0.12 -14.73 -16.96
C GLN A 317 -0.18 -14.78 -15.45
N ASN A 318 0.86 -14.95 -14.62
CA ASN A 318 0.69 -14.96 -13.17
C ASN A 318 0.36 -13.56 -12.63
N VAL A 319 0.99 -12.49 -13.15
CA VAL A 319 0.60 -11.10 -12.85
C VAL A 319 -0.88 -10.88 -13.12
N LEU A 320 -1.38 -11.31 -14.28
CA LEU A 320 -2.80 -11.14 -14.63
C LEU A 320 -3.76 -11.88 -13.69
N LYS A 321 -3.31 -12.96 -13.04
CA LYS A 321 -4.09 -13.69 -12.02
C LYS A 321 -4.04 -13.00 -10.65
N VAL A 322 -2.87 -12.53 -10.24
CA VAL A 322 -2.67 -11.99 -8.88
C VAL A 322 -3.04 -10.51 -8.74
N ARG A 323 -3.08 -9.73 -9.84
CA ARG A 323 -3.39 -8.28 -9.81
C ARG A 323 -4.70 -7.92 -9.10
N LYS A 324 -5.67 -8.84 -9.03
CA LYS A 324 -6.94 -8.64 -8.29
C LYS A 324 -6.73 -8.45 -6.78
N HIS A 325 -5.64 -8.98 -6.24
CA HIS A 325 -5.26 -8.90 -4.83
C HIS A 325 -4.64 -7.55 -4.45
N PHE A 326 -4.36 -6.69 -5.44
CA PHE A 326 -3.79 -5.34 -5.28
C PHE A 326 -4.80 -4.27 -5.69
N LYS A 327 -6.09 -4.56 -5.45
CA LYS A 327 -7.21 -3.66 -5.74
C LYS A 327 -8.08 -3.54 -4.52
N TRP A 328 -8.44 -2.30 -4.20
CA TRP A 328 -9.45 -2.01 -3.20
C TRP A 328 -10.82 -1.99 -3.84
N HIS A 329 -11.80 -2.61 -3.17
CA HIS A 329 -13.20 -2.45 -3.49
C HIS A 329 -13.95 -1.93 -2.26
N SER A 330 -14.96 -1.11 -2.49
CA SER A 330 -15.86 -0.60 -1.46
C SER A 330 -17.31 -0.75 -1.98
N PRO A 331 -18.08 -1.75 -1.54
CA PRO A 331 -17.76 -2.73 -0.50
C PRO A 331 -16.66 -3.73 -0.90
N PRO A 332 -15.97 -4.37 0.07
CA PRO A 332 -14.94 -5.37 -0.20
C PRO A 332 -15.40 -6.51 -1.09
N ALA A 333 -14.57 -6.90 -2.05
CA ALA A 333 -14.79 -8.06 -2.91
C ALA A 333 -13.93 -9.25 -2.48
N MET A 334 -14.39 -10.49 -2.73
CA MET A 334 -13.62 -11.67 -2.34
C MET A 334 -12.21 -11.66 -2.94
N TYR A 335 -11.22 -11.91 -2.08
CA TYR A 335 -9.80 -11.91 -2.42
C TYR A 335 -9.26 -10.57 -2.94
N ASP A 336 -9.94 -9.46 -2.67
CA ASP A 336 -9.38 -8.14 -2.90
C ASP A 336 -8.29 -7.81 -1.86
N GLU A 337 -7.69 -6.63 -2.00
CA GLU A 337 -6.60 -6.21 -1.13
C GLU A 337 -7.00 -6.19 0.34
N PHE A 338 -8.22 -5.75 0.67
CA PHE A 338 -8.74 -5.76 2.03
C PHE A 338 -8.76 -7.18 2.61
N HIS A 339 -9.30 -8.16 1.88
CA HIS A 339 -9.35 -9.55 2.35
C HIS A 339 -7.95 -10.16 2.53
N LEU A 340 -6.99 -9.82 1.67
CA LEU A 340 -5.61 -10.29 1.81
C LEU A 340 -4.94 -9.69 3.05
N VAL A 341 -5.16 -8.41 3.34
CA VAL A 341 -4.69 -7.77 4.58
C VAL A 341 -5.33 -8.41 5.81
N MET A 342 -6.63 -8.68 5.76
CA MET A 342 -7.33 -9.37 6.86
C MET A 342 -6.81 -10.81 7.05
N TYR A 343 -6.41 -11.48 5.97
CA TYR A 343 -5.80 -12.79 6.05
C TYR A 343 -4.38 -12.75 6.65
N GLU A 344 -3.56 -11.74 6.31
CA GLU A 344 -2.25 -11.53 6.94
C GLU A 344 -2.35 -11.26 8.44
N LEU A 345 -3.32 -10.42 8.83
CA LEU A 345 -3.65 -10.15 10.23
C LEU A 345 -4.11 -11.43 10.95
N TRP A 346 -4.97 -12.21 10.31
CA TRP A 346 -5.37 -13.51 10.82
C TRP A 346 -4.15 -14.38 11.08
N LYS A 347 -3.20 -14.51 10.14
CA LYS A 347 -1.98 -15.31 10.35
C LYS A 347 -1.13 -14.79 11.51
N ARG A 348 -1.02 -13.47 11.69
CA ARG A 348 -0.23 -12.84 12.77
C ARG A 348 -0.83 -12.96 14.17
N ARG A 349 -2.14 -13.25 14.29
CA ARG A 349 -2.86 -13.35 15.58
C ARG A 349 -2.29 -14.37 16.58
N HIS A 350 -1.41 -15.26 16.15
CA HIS A 350 -0.81 -16.31 16.98
C HIS A 350 0.70 -16.19 17.15
N ILE A 351 1.34 -15.24 16.45
CA ILE A 351 2.81 -15.14 16.42
C ILE A 351 3.35 -14.59 17.74
N ILE A 352 2.57 -13.77 18.44
CA ILE A 352 2.95 -13.22 19.75
C ILE A 352 2.11 -13.93 20.82
N ARG A 353 2.54 -15.12 21.23
CA ARG A 353 2.02 -15.81 22.40
C ARG A 353 3.18 -16.03 23.37
N TYR A 354 3.07 -15.43 24.55
CA TYR A 354 4.00 -15.62 25.65
C TYR A 354 3.81 -16.97 26.32
#